data_AF-A0A2G5DHB2-F1
#
_entry.id   AF-A0A2G5DHB2-F1
#
_cell.length_a   1.000
_cell.length_b   1.000
_cell.length_c   1.000
_cell.angle_alpha   90.00
_cell.angle_beta   90.00
_cell.angle_gamma   90.00
#
_symmetry.space_group_name_H-M   'P 1'
#
loop_
_entity.id
_entity.type
_entity.pdbx_description
1 polymer ?
#
loop_
_entity_poly.entity_id
_entity_poly.type
_entity_poly.pdbx_seq_one_letter_code
_entity_poly.pdbx_strand_id
1 'polypeptide(L)' 'MKVTGFYGPVEENGGLDALRSLSFYTNKGKYGPFGDEIGTYFASFPRNVVGFHGRAGVYLDDLSVHTEYIQPSAVV' A
#
# COMPACT_ATOMS: atom_id res chain seq x y z
N MET A 1 8.01 -3.74 -6.85
CA MET A 1 7.58 -3.44 -5.48
C MET A 1 6.24 -4.10 -5.19
N LYS A 2 6.07 -4.65 -3.98
CA LYS A 2 4.81 -5.16 -3.45
C LYS A 2 4.46 -4.35 -2.20
N VAL A 3 3.19 -3.99 -2.03
CA VAL A 3 2.67 -3.32 -0.84
C VAL A 3 1.80 -4.32 -0.09
N THR A 4 1.97 -4.41 1.22
CA THR A 4 1.07 -5.15 2.10
C THR A 4 0.68 -4.27 3.26
N GLY A 5 -0.36 -4.65 3.98
CA GLY A 5 -0.78 -3.89 5.14
C GLY A 5 -2.03 -4.45 5.77
N PHE A 6 -2.55 -3.67 6.70
CA PHE A 6 -3.82 -3.93 7.35
C PHE A 6 -4.69 -2.68 7.30
N TYR A 7 -6.00 -2.86 7.20
CA TYR A 7 -6.99 -1.79 7.34
C TYR A 7 -8.10 -2.21 8.30
N GLY A 8 -8.81 -1.24 8.85
CA GLY A 8 -9.93 -1.50 9.75
C GLY A 8 -10.38 -0.25 10.49
N PRO A 9 -11.43 -0.37 11.31
CA PRO A 9 -12.09 0.77 11.93
C PRO A 9 -11.18 1.44 12.96
N VAL A 10 -11.27 2.76 13.04
CA VAL A 10 -10.61 3.57 14.07
C VAL A 10 -11.66 4.38 14.80
N GLU A 11 -11.80 4.18 16.11
CA GLU A 11 -12.81 4.87 16.93
C GLU A 11 -12.68 6.39 16.85
N GLU A 12 -11.44 6.90 16.90
CA GLU A 12 -11.11 8.33 16.73
C GLU A 12 -11.46 8.86 15.34
N ASN A 13 -11.62 7.99 14.34
CA ASN A 13 -12.08 8.30 12.98
C ASN A 13 -13.60 8.09 12.82
N GLY A 14 -14.36 8.12 13.93
CA GLY A 14 -15.80 7.88 13.92
C GLY A 14 -16.17 6.43 13.56
N GLY A 15 -15.27 5.48 13.81
CA GLY A 15 -15.45 4.07 13.47
C GLY A 15 -15.27 3.75 11.97
N LEU A 16 -14.83 4.72 11.16
CA LEU A 16 -14.53 4.49 9.74
C LEU A 16 -13.21 3.73 9.56
N ASP A 17 -13.16 2.90 8.52
CA ASP A 17 -11.96 2.19 8.14
C ASP A 17 -10.84 3.15 7.72
N ALA A 18 -9.63 2.86 8.19
CA ALA A 18 -8.40 3.49 7.73
C ALA A 18 -7.30 2.44 7.55
N LEU A 19 -6.25 2.78 6.81
CA LEU A 19 -5.03 1.99 6.79
C LEU A 19 -4.39 2.00 8.17
N ARG A 20 -4.29 0.81 8.76
CA ARG A 20 -3.75 0.55 10.09
C ARG A 20 -2.24 0.30 10.03
N SER A 21 -1.78 -0.37 8.98
CA SER A 21 -0.35 -0.49 8.70
C SER A 21 -0.02 -0.66 7.22
N LEU A 22 1.23 -0.32 6.89
CA LEU A 22 1.82 -0.51 5.56
C LEU A 22 3.21 -1.11 5.65
N SER A 23 3.50 -2.07 4.77
CA SER A 23 4.83 -2.59 4.50
C SER A 23 5.13 -2.53 3.00
N PHE A 24 6.32 -2.04 2.67
CA PHE A 24 6.79 -1.92 1.29
C PHE A 24 7.91 -2.92 1.04
N TYR A 25 7.70 -3.83 0.11
CA TYR A 25 8.70 -4.78 -0.36
C TYR A 25 9.28 -4.28 -1.67
N THR A 26 10.51 -3.79 -1.62
CA THR A 26 11.26 -3.27 -2.77
C THR A 26 12.35 -4.27 -3.20
N ASN A 27 13.07 -3.96 -4.28
CA ASN A 27 14.27 -4.72 -4.66
C ASN A 27 15.43 -4.56 -3.65
N LYS A 28 15.37 -3.57 -2.75
CA LYS A 28 16.37 -3.33 -1.70
C LYS A 28 15.99 -3.93 -0.34
N GLY A 29 14.83 -4.57 -0.24
CA GLY A 29 14.33 -5.18 0.98
C GLY A 29 12.95 -4.69 1.41
N LYS A 30 12.56 -5.07 2.63
CA LYS A 30 11.30 -4.71 3.28
C LYS A 30 11.47 -3.44 4.12
N TYR A 31 10.50 -2.54 4.04
CA TYR A 31 10.35 -1.37 4.90
C TYR A 31 8.99 -1.43 5.61
N GLY A 32 8.98 -1.27 6.93
CA GLY A 32 7.79 -1.42 7.77
C GLY A 32 7.72 -2.74 8.56
N PRO A 33 6.61 -3.00 9.28
CA PRO A 33 5.35 -2.26 9.17
C PRO A 33 5.46 -0.85 9.77
N PHE A 34 4.80 0.09 9.11
CA PHE A 34 4.51 1.41 9.66
C PHE A 34 3.07 1.40 10.13
N GLY A 35 2.84 1.57 11.43
CA GLY A 35 1.54 1.38 12.08
C GLY A 35 1.35 -0.03 12.63
N ASP A 36 0.12 -0.34 13.03
CA ASP A 36 -0.23 -1.60 13.70
C ASP A 36 -0.86 -2.61 12.72
N GLU A 37 -0.43 -3.86 12.81
CA GLU A 37 -0.95 -4.97 12.00
C GLU A 37 -2.28 -5.50 12.59
N ILE A 38 -3.30 -4.63 12.64
CA ILE A 38 -4.62 -4.91 13.22
C ILE A 38 -5.71 -4.73 12.16
N GLY A 39 -6.68 -5.65 12.15
CA GLY A 39 -7.82 -5.62 11.24
C GLY A 39 -7.64 -6.58 10.07
N THR A 40 -8.05 -6.15 8.88
CA THR A 40 -8.04 -6.98 7.68
C THR A 40 -6.77 -6.79 6.89
N TYR A 41 -6.05 -7.90 6.66
CA TYR A 41 -4.83 -7.92 5.85
C TYR A 41 -5.13 -7.71 4.35
N PHE A 42 -4.23 -7.01 3.67
CA PHE A 42 -4.22 -6.92 2.20
C PHE A 42 -2.80 -7.01 1.64
N ALA A 43 -2.73 -7.37 0.36
CA ALA A 43 -1.48 -7.40 -0.39
C ALA A 43 -1.69 -7.11 -1.88
N SER A 44 -0.80 -6.29 -2.45
CA SER A 44 -0.73 -6.07 -3.88
C SER A 44 0.04 -7.20 -4.59
N PHE A 45 -0.15 -7.28 -5.90
CA PHE A 45 0.81 -7.99 -6.76
C PHE A 45 2.11 -7.18 -6.89
N PRO A 46 3.27 -7.84 -7.06
CA PRO A 46 4.52 -7.15 -7.38
C PRO A 46 4.42 -6.41 -8.72
N ARG A 47 4.71 -5.12 -8.74
CA ARG A 47 4.71 -4.27 -9.95
C ARG A 47 5.84 -3.25 -9.96
N ASN A 48 6.16 -2.67 -11.11
CA ASN A 48 7.03 -1.49 -11.19
C ASN A 48 6.21 -0.26 -10.82
N VAL A 49 6.32 0.15 -9.56
CA VAL A 49 5.56 1.27 -9.01
C VAL A 49 6.39 2.54 -9.21
N VAL A 50 5.79 3.53 -9.87
CA VAL A 50 6.42 4.83 -10.17
C VAL A 50 5.81 5.98 -9.37
N GLY A 51 4.69 5.72 -8.70
CA GLY A 51 4.05 6.70 -7.85
C GLY A 51 2.90 6.09 -7.06
N PHE A 52 2.38 6.89 -6.15
CA PHE A 52 1.21 6.55 -5.35
C PHE A 52 0.18 7.66 -5.45
N HIS A 53 -1.08 7.29 -5.27
CA HIS A 53 -2.18 8.22 -5.08
C HIS A 53 -3.04 7.69 -3.95
N GLY A 54 -3.71 8.55 -3.20
CA GLY A 54 -4.54 8.11 -2.09
C GLY A 54 -5.46 9.21 -1.60
N ARG A 55 -6.26 8.87 -0.60
CA ARG A 55 -7.08 9.82 0.16
C ARG A 55 -6.68 9.78 1.61
N ALA A 56 -6.61 10.96 2.22
CA ALA A 56 -6.34 11.11 3.63
C ALA A 56 -7.18 12.24 4.23
N GLY A 57 -7.57 12.05 5.49
CA GLY A 57 -8.03 13.08 6.40
C GLY A 57 -7.12 13.10 7.64
N VAL A 58 -7.69 12.80 8.81
CA VAL A 58 -6.93 12.55 10.04
C VAL A 58 -6.09 11.27 9.93
N TYR A 59 -6.62 10.28 9.19
CA TYR A 59 -5.95 9.03 8.87
C TYR A 59 -5.82 8.86 7.36
N LEU A 60 -4.99 7.91 6.94
CA LEU A 60 -4.87 7.51 5.54
C LEU A 60 -5.98 6.51 5.22
N ASP A 61 -6.99 6.93 4.45
CA ASP A 61 -8.17 6.12 4.17
C ASP A 61 -7.94 5.14 3.00
N ASP A 62 -7.17 5.57 2.00
CA ASP A 62 -6.88 4.77 0.79
C ASP A 62 -5.47 5.03 0.27
N LEU A 63 -4.85 3.97 -0.26
CA LEU A 63 -3.57 4.04 -0.97
C LEU A 63 -3.59 3.14 -2.21
N SER A 64 -3.44 3.79 -3.36
CA SER A 64 -3.37 3.18 -4.68
C SER A 64 -1.98 3.36 -5.31
N VAL A 65 -1.58 2.41 -6.16
CA VAL A 65 -0.26 2.41 -6.83
C VAL A 65 -0.38 2.76 -8.31
N HIS A 66 0.45 3.69 -8.78
CA HIS A 66 0.65 3.94 -10.21
C HIS A 66 1.81 3.09 -10.72
N THR A 67 1.59 2.38 -11.83
CA THR A 67 2.57 1.41 -12.35
C THR A 67 2.87 1.65 -13.80
N GLU A 68 4.14 1.57 -14.17
CA GLU A 68 4.52 1.49 -15.58
C GLU A 68 4.39 0.07 -16.08
N TYR A 69 3.83 -0.07 -17.28
CA TYR A 69 3.95 -1.29 -18.05
C TYR A 69 5.34 -1.31 -18.68
N ILE A 70 6.20 -2.21 -18.19
CA ILE A 70 7.42 -2.52 -18.94
C ILE A 70 6.97 -3.28 -20.18
N GLN A 71 6.93 -2.61 -21.33
CA GLN A 71 6.89 -3.32 -22.60
C GLN A 71 8.13 -4.22 -22.64
N PRO A 72 7.98 -5.55 -22.84
CA PRO A 72 9.13 -6.37 -23.13
C PRO A 72 9.80 -5.74 -24.36
N SER A 73 11.06 -5.33 -24.23
CA SER A 73 11.84 -4.86 -25.37
C SER A 73 11.67 -5.88 -26.49
N ALA A 74 11.16 -5.43 -27.63
CA ALA A 74 11.05 -6.28 -28.82
C ALA A 74 12.38 -7.01 -29.00
N VAL A 75 12.33 -8.34 -29.02
CA VAL A 75 13.50 -9.14 -29.38
C VAL A 75 13.80 -8.79 -30.83
N VAL A 76 14.85 -7.98 -31.02
CA VAL A 76 15.40 -7.64 -32.35
C VAL A 76 16.27 -8.81 -32.82
#